data_AF-A0A972LZC8-F1
#
_entry.id   AF-A0A972LZC8-F1
#
_cell.length_a   1.000
_cell.length_b   1.000
_cell.length_c   1.000
_cell.angle_alpha   90.00
_cell.angle_beta   90.00
_cell.angle_gamma   90.00
#
_symmetry.space_group_name_H-M   'P 1'
#
loop_
_entity.id
_entity.type
_entity.pdbx_description
1 polymer ?
#
loop_
_entity_poly.entity_id
_entity_poly.type
_entity_poly.pdbx_seq_one_letter_code
_entity_poly.pdbx_strand_id
1 'polypeptide(L)'
;MKKIGTIMLAGLIALAIFISPMVFSMPDSAYAAAQPTQEVNSVGTLPVDAPMHRGGRGDKGHKPSQQQIIGILAEWSGFPAEDIAAIQKQYNLGIPQLINTVILAKAGNISLDEAAKIVSEGNLKQYIEQNKLQEKFMETRRELAQYMRGFRDGFKHGVKHAQKKAPGIKGRVWNDFTSVLANWAGIPTQTIASIQKDYNLNPARTINAVVLAKVGNIDLQVSASIVVNGNLRSYLDQQGLTEAFQTARQEVMQLLREEAQNLKEKAEDKVSEVLAQWSGFDKDKIAKLIEEKNVGYAVTVVVLGKVAGISLDEAKQIVDDGKLMTYIRENNLFVKFRQAKMEVMRLISQALRP
;
A
#
# COMPACT_ATOMS: atom_id res chain seq x y z
N MET A 1 -9.92 4.98 40.96
CA MET A 1 -9.27 3.67 41.19
C MET A 1 -9.82 2.65 40.19
N LYS A 2 -8.98 1.70 39.74
CA LYS A 2 -9.05 0.83 38.52
C LYS A 2 -8.55 1.56 37.25
N LYS A 3 -7.23 1.75 37.04
CA LYS A 3 -6.14 0.84 36.65
C LYS A 3 -6.34 0.11 35.31
N ILE A 4 -5.48 0.49 34.35
CA ILE A 4 -4.54 -0.35 33.59
C ILE A 4 -5.14 -1.35 32.58
N GLY A 5 -4.70 -1.18 31.34
CA GLY A 5 -4.97 -1.97 30.14
C GLY A 5 -4.76 -1.09 28.91
N THR A 6 -3.76 -0.20 28.87
CA THR A 6 -2.37 -0.49 28.45
C THR A 6 -2.24 -1.66 27.46
N ILE A 7 -1.80 -1.31 26.24
CA ILE A 7 -1.02 -2.14 25.31
C ILE A 7 -1.84 -3.20 24.55
N MET A 8 -2.63 -2.75 23.57
CA MET A 8 -2.68 -3.46 22.30
C MET A 8 -3.05 -2.47 21.19
N LEU A 9 -2.28 -2.51 20.10
CA LEU A 9 -2.49 -1.80 18.84
C LEU A 9 -1.87 -0.41 18.64
N ALA A 10 -0.76 -0.13 19.33
CA ALA A 10 0.33 0.71 18.78
C ALA A 10 1.24 -0.10 17.82
N GLY A 11 0.64 -0.92 16.94
CA GLY A 11 1.30 -2.08 16.35
C GLY A 11 1.05 -2.30 14.87
N LEU A 12 1.21 -1.29 14.00
CA LEU A 12 1.35 -1.55 12.55
C LEU A 12 2.01 -0.49 11.66
N ILE A 13 2.59 0.61 12.18
CA ILE A 13 3.32 1.60 11.32
C ILE A 13 4.64 2.10 11.96
N ALA A 14 5.35 1.25 12.72
CA ALA A 14 6.64 1.62 13.32
C ALA A 14 7.74 0.56 13.32
N LEU A 15 7.65 -0.51 12.51
CA LEU A 15 8.72 -1.52 12.45
C LEU A 15 8.99 -2.03 11.03
N ALA A 16 9.71 -1.23 10.24
CA ALA A 16 10.37 -1.72 9.02
C ALA A 16 11.55 -0.87 8.53
N ILE A 17 11.88 0.26 9.18
CA ILE A 17 12.95 1.14 8.70
C ILE A 17 13.67 1.71 9.92
N PHE A 18 14.97 1.41 10.08
CA PHE A 18 15.98 2.12 10.91
C PHE A 18 16.77 1.41 12.03
N ILE A 19 16.83 0.08 12.17
CA ILE A 19 17.90 -0.52 13.02
C ILE A 19 18.53 -1.77 12.40
N SER A 20 19.75 -1.64 11.93
CA SER A 20 20.81 -2.65 12.05
C SER A 20 22.17 -1.93 12.03
N PRO A 21 22.87 -1.83 13.17
CA PRO A 21 24.32 -1.72 13.20
C PRO A 21 24.93 -3.11 13.43
N MET A 22 26.04 -3.39 12.74
CA MET A 22 27.05 -4.45 12.91
C MET A 22 27.39 -5.01 11.51
N VAL A 23 28.63 -5.11 11.00
CA VAL A 23 29.99 -5.06 11.55
C VAL A 23 30.93 -4.86 10.34
N PHE A 24 32.02 -4.11 10.52
CA PHE A 24 33.19 -4.13 9.63
C PHE A 24 34.02 -5.41 9.90
N SER A 25 34.31 -6.22 8.87
CA SER A 25 35.62 -6.86 8.62
C SER A 25 35.59 -7.76 7.36
N MET A 26 36.47 -7.45 6.40
CA MET A 26 37.01 -8.34 5.33
C MET A 26 38.22 -9.14 5.90
N PRO A 27 38.85 -10.16 5.25
CA PRO A 27 38.94 -10.46 3.79
C PRO A 27 38.97 -11.96 3.33
N ASP A 28 38.95 -12.12 2.00
CA ASP A 28 39.39 -13.21 1.07
C ASP A 28 39.48 -14.69 1.49
N SER A 29 38.79 -15.56 0.74
CA SER A 29 39.40 -16.69 0.00
C SER A 29 38.38 -17.51 -0.83
N ALA A 30 38.66 -17.56 -2.14
CA ALA A 30 38.74 -18.74 -3.02
C ALA A 30 37.68 -19.86 -3.01
N TYR A 31 37.30 -20.20 -4.25
CA TYR A 31 36.87 -21.51 -4.78
C TYR A 31 35.45 -21.99 -4.44
N ALA A 32 34.72 -22.72 -5.28
CA ALA A 32 34.61 -22.95 -6.72
C ALA A 32 33.46 -23.97 -6.86
N ALA A 33 32.80 -23.99 -8.03
CA ALA A 33 31.84 -25.02 -8.48
C ALA A 33 30.52 -25.10 -7.66
N ALA A 34 29.34 -25.28 -8.25
CA ALA A 34 28.98 -25.81 -9.54
C ALA A 34 27.81 -25.01 -10.12
N GLN A 35 27.88 -24.69 -11.42
CA GLN A 35 26.71 -24.35 -12.21
C GLN A 35 25.92 -25.65 -12.46
N PRO A 36 24.58 -25.63 -12.37
CA PRO A 36 23.76 -26.52 -13.15
C PRO A 36 22.98 -25.73 -14.22
N THR A 37 23.47 -25.90 -15.45
CA THR A 37 22.72 -26.19 -16.67
C THR A 37 21.52 -25.32 -17.06
N GLN A 38 21.78 -24.55 -18.10
CA GLN A 38 20.94 -23.59 -18.83
C GLN A 38 19.91 -24.24 -19.78
N GLU A 39 19.43 -25.46 -19.51
CA GLU A 39 18.54 -26.23 -20.41
C GLU A 39 17.24 -26.68 -19.71
N VAL A 40 16.47 -25.76 -19.14
CA VAL A 40 15.06 -26.02 -18.75
C VAL A 40 14.17 -24.79 -19.02
N ASN A 41 14.35 -24.12 -20.16
CA ASN A 41 13.56 -22.93 -20.52
C ASN A 41 12.51 -23.17 -21.62
N SER A 42 12.30 -24.41 -22.11
CA SER A 42 11.55 -24.61 -23.36
C SER A 42 10.23 -25.38 -23.27
N VAL A 43 9.78 -25.82 -22.10
CA VAL A 43 8.42 -26.40 -21.97
C VAL A 43 7.75 -25.84 -20.71
N GLY A 44 6.93 -24.80 -20.89
CA GLY A 44 6.08 -24.26 -19.81
C GLY A 44 6.38 -22.83 -19.38
N THR A 45 7.20 -22.08 -20.12
CA THR A 45 7.09 -20.62 -20.08
C THR A 45 5.66 -20.27 -20.49
N LEU A 46 4.87 -19.79 -19.55
CA LEU A 46 3.86 -18.79 -19.87
C LEU A 46 4.47 -17.90 -20.97
N PRO A 47 3.76 -17.57 -22.07
CA PRO A 47 3.94 -16.23 -22.58
C PRO A 47 3.52 -15.29 -21.43
N VAL A 48 4.45 -15.02 -20.51
CA VAL A 48 4.42 -13.85 -19.62
C VAL A 48 4.80 -12.61 -20.44
N ASP A 49 4.74 -12.70 -21.77
CA ASP A 49 4.47 -11.59 -22.66
C ASP A 49 2.96 -11.38 -22.89
N ALA A 50 2.08 -11.91 -22.03
CA ALA A 50 0.90 -11.10 -21.68
C ALA A 50 1.46 -9.77 -21.18
N PRO A 51 1.24 -8.63 -21.87
CA PRO A 51 2.10 -7.45 -21.79
C PRO A 51 2.05 -6.84 -20.38
N MET A 52 2.85 -7.39 -19.49
CA MET A 52 3.27 -6.79 -18.23
C MET A 52 4.53 -5.96 -18.45
N HIS A 53 5.16 -6.10 -19.62
CA HIS A 53 6.17 -5.21 -20.14
C HIS A 53 5.62 -4.43 -21.35
N ARG A 54 5.77 -3.12 -21.30
CA ARG A 54 5.24 -2.07 -22.19
C ARG A 54 3.78 -1.69 -21.96
N GLY A 55 3.53 -1.00 -20.84
CA GLY A 55 2.72 0.21 -20.98
C GLY A 55 3.34 1.06 -22.09
N GLY A 56 2.54 1.56 -23.03
CA GLY A 56 3.02 2.43 -24.10
C GLY A 56 3.87 3.58 -23.55
N ARG A 57 4.78 4.13 -24.38
CA ARG A 57 5.63 5.27 -24.04
C ARG A 57 4.81 6.35 -23.32
N GLY A 58 4.95 6.45 -21.99
CA GLY A 58 4.24 7.42 -21.15
C GLY A 58 3.64 6.88 -19.85
N ASP A 59 3.22 5.60 -19.78
CA ASP A 59 2.74 5.01 -18.52
C ASP A 59 3.94 4.39 -17.78
N LYS A 60 4.51 5.12 -16.80
CA LYS A 60 5.34 4.53 -15.74
C LYS A 60 4.44 3.65 -14.86
N GLY A 61 3.91 2.57 -15.41
CA GLY A 61 3.03 1.65 -14.71
C GLY A 61 3.77 1.07 -13.52
N HIS A 62 3.36 1.45 -12.30
CA HIS A 62 3.85 0.82 -11.09
C HIS A 62 3.57 -0.69 -11.19
N LYS A 63 4.62 -1.51 -11.13
CA LYS A 63 4.47 -2.95 -11.00
C LYS A 63 3.70 -3.21 -9.68
N PRO A 64 2.67 -4.08 -9.67
CA PRO A 64 1.96 -4.39 -8.44
C PRO A 64 2.96 -4.93 -7.42
N SER A 65 2.85 -4.48 -6.17
CA SER A 65 3.70 -4.99 -5.10
C SER A 65 3.38 -6.46 -4.84
N GLN A 66 4.34 -7.18 -4.27
CA GLN A 66 4.18 -8.58 -3.88
C GLN A 66 2.96 -8.80 -2.97
N GLN A 67 2.72 -7.88 -2.03
CA GLN A 67 1.54 -7.91 -1.16
C GLN A 67 0.23 -7.73 -1.93
N GLN A 68 0.20 -6.89 -2.97
CA GLN A 68 -0.99 -6.73 -3.82
C GLN A 68 -1.28 -8.01 -4.61
N ILE A 69 -0.23 -8.67 -5.10
CA ILE A 69 -0.38 -9.96 -5.81
C ILE A 69 -0.93 -11.02 -4.86
N ILE A 70 -0.44 -11.09 -3.62
CA ILE A 70 -0.97 -12.01 -2.59
C ILE A 70 -2.44 -11.72 -2.31
N GLY A 71 -2.83 -10.45 -2.15
CA GLY A 71 -4.23 -10.08 -1.92
C GLY A 71 -5.15 -10.50 -3.07
N ILE A 72 -4.73 -10.31 -4.32
CA ILE A 72 -5.48 -10.75 -5.51
C ILE A 72 -5.61 -12.27 -5.55
N LEU A 73 -4.52 -12.99 -5.24
CA LEU A 73 -4.53 -14.45 -5.21
C LEU A 73 -5.46 -14.97 -4.10
N ALA A 74 -5.43 -14.36 -2.91
CA ALA A 74 -6.31 -14.71 -1.80
C ALA A 74 -7.78 -14.52 -2.16
N GLU A 75 -8.14 -13.34 -2.69
CA GLU A 75 -9.52 -13.01 -3.08
C GLU A 75 -10.03 -13.95 -4.19
N TRP A 76 -9.21 -14.26 -5.19
CA TRP A 76 -9.61 -15.15 -6.28
C TRP A 76 -9.67 -16.63 -5.85
N SER A 77 -8.71 -17.08 -5.05
CA SER A 77 -8.60 -18.51 -4.70
C SER A 77 -9.50 -18.91 -3.54
N GLY A 78 -9.86 -17.97 -2.67
CA GLY A 78 -10.56 -18.23 -1.40
C GLY A 78 -9.62 -18.64 -0.26
N PHE A 79 -8.31 -18.76 -0.52
CA PHE A 79 -7.34 -19.01 0.55
C PHE A 79 -7.03 -17.72 1.32
N PRO A 80 -6.80 -17.80 2.64
CA PRO A 80 -6.37 -16.64 3.42
C PRO A 80 -5.08 -16.01 2.89
N ALA A 81 -5.02 -14.68 2.87
CA ALA A 81 -3.83 -13.95 2.43
C ALA A 81 -2.60 -14.22 3.32
N GLU A 82 -2.84 -14.47 4.61
CA GLU A 82 -1.80 -14.82 5.58
C GLU A 82 -1.14 -16.16 5.22
N ASP A 83 -1.94 -17.16 4.83
CA ASP A 83 -1.44 -18.48 4.45
C ASP A 83 -0.62 -18.42 3.16
N ILE A 84 -1.10 -17.68 2.15
CA ILE A 84 -0.35 -17.47 0.89
C ILE A 84 0.98 -16.75 1.17
N ALA A 85 0.98 -15.77 2.08
CA ALA A 85 2.19 -15.04 2.47
C ALA A 85 3.17 -15.90 3.28
N ALA A 86 2.65 -16.77 4.17
CA ALA A 86 3.45 -17.71 4.93
C ALA A 86 4.13 -18.72 4.00
N ILE A 87 3.36 -19.33 3.09
CA ILE A 87 3.86 -20.29 2.08
C ILE A 87 4.93 -19.67 1.19
N GLN A 88 4.73 -18.43 0.75
CA GLN A 88 5.74 -17.75 -0.04
C GLN A 88 7.08 -17.65 0.69
N LYS A 89 7.06 -17.30 1.98
CA LYS A 89 8.28 -17.18 2.79
C LYS A 89 8.90 -18.54 3.09
N GLN A 90 8.08 -19.51 3.49
CA GLN A 90 8.50 -20.85 3.87
C GLN A 90 9.26 -21.55 2.73
N TYR A 91 8.76 -21.44 1.49
CA TYR A 91 9.36 -22.08 0.31
C TYR A 91 10.19 -21.13 -0.55
N ASN A 92 10.40 -19.88 -0.12
CA ASN A 92 11.11 -18.83 -0.85
C ASN A 92 10.64 -18.68 -2.32
N LEU A 93 9.33 -18.69 -2.55
CA LEU A 93 8.74 -18.73 -3.89
C LEU A 93 8.77 -17.35 -4.57
N GLY A 94 9.31 -17.30 -5.79
CA GLY A 94 9.11 -16.16 -6.68
C GLY A 94 7.64 -15.98 -7.08
N ILE A 95 7.25 -14.79 -7.55
CA ILE A 95 5.86 -14.51 -7.98
C ILE A 95 5.31 -15.55 -8.97
N PRO A 96 6.04 -15.98 -10.03
CA PRO A 96 5.52 -16.97 -10.96
C PRO A 96 5.27 -18.34 -10.29
N GLN A 97 6.14 -18.74 -9.37
CA GLN A 97 6.00 -19.98 -8.62
C GLN A 97 4.81 -19.90 -7.67
N LEU A 98 4.67 -18.79 -6.94
CA LEU A 98 3.53 -18.55 -6.05
C LEU A 98 2.19 -18.63 -6.81
N ILE A 99 2.10 -18.03 -8.00
CA ILE A 99 0.90 -18.13 -8.85
C ILE A 99 0.62 -19.59 -9.22
N ASN A 100 1.64 -20.34 -9.67
CA ASN A 100 1.49 -21.75 -10.01
C ASN A 100 1.08 -22.59 -8.80
N THR A 101 1.60 -22.29 -7.60
CA THR A 101 1.21 -22.93 -6.34
C THR A 101 -0.26 -22.73 -6.05
N VAL A 102 -0.78 -21.50 -6.14
CA VAL A 102 -2.20 -21.21 -5.87
C VAL A 102 -3.11 -21.82 -6.93
N ILE A 103 -2.72 -21.78 -8.22
CA ILE A 103 -3.46 -22.45 -9.30
C ILE A 103 -3.48 -23.97 -9.06
N LEU A 104 -2.34 -24.56 -8.71
CA LEU A 104 -2.24 -26.00 -8.47
C LEU A 104 -3.07 -26.43 -7.25
N ALA A 105 -3.01 -25.67 -6.14
CA ALA A 105 -3.81 -25.94 -4.95
C ALA A 105 -5.31 -25.93 -5.28
N LYS A 106 -5.78 -24.93 -6.04
CA LYS A 106 -7.18 -24.80 -6.45
C LYS A 106 -7.61 -25.86 -7.47
N ALA A 107 -6.81 -26.10 -8.50
CA ALA A 107 -7.11 -27.06 -9.56
C ALA A 107 -7.04 -28.51 -9.03
N GLY A 108 -6.01 -28.83 -8.25
CA GLY A 108 -5.77 -30.14 -7.65
C GLY A 108 -6.63 -30.42 -6.42
N ASN A 109 -7.28 -29.39 -5.85
CA ASN A 109 -7.98 -29.48 -4.56
C ASN A 109 -7.07 -30.04 -3.45
N ILE A 110 -5.83 -29.53 -3.42
CA ILE A 110 -4.79 -29.90 -2.45
C ILE A 110 -4.42 -28.68 -1.60
N SER A 111 -3.72 -28.92 -0.49
CA SER A 111 -3.28 -27.85 0.39
C SER A 111 -2.26 -26.92 -0.30
N LEU A 112 -2.18 -25.67 0.15
CA LEU A 112 -1.18 -24.72 -0.33
C LEU A 112 0.26 -25.19 -0.05
N ASP A 113 0.49 -25.85 1.08
CA ASP A 113 1.79 -26.39 1.46
C ASP A 113 2.25 -27.51 0.52
N GLU A 114 1.36 -28.45 0.22
CA GLU A 114 1.60 -29.52 -0.73
C GLU A 114 1.87 -28.99 -2.15
N ALA A 115 1.04 -28.05 -2.61
CA ALA A 115 1.25 -27.39 -3.90
C ALA A 115 2.56 -26.58 -3.95
N ALA A 116 2.97 -25.96 -2.85
CA ALA A 116 4.21 -25.19 -2.76
C ALA A 116 5.43 -26.08 -2.86
N LYS A 117 5.40 -27.21 -2.15
CA LYS A 117 6.46 -28.23 -2.21
C LYS A 117 6.65 -28.72 -3.65
N ILE A 118 5.58 -29.16 -4.31
CA ILE A 118 5.62 -29.64 -5.71
C ILE A 118 6.21 -28.59 -6.67
N VAL A 119 5.83 -27.32 -6.52
CA VAL A 119 6.32 -26.24 -7.38
C VAL A 119 7.78 -25.88 -7.07
N SER A 120 8.17 -25.85 -5.79
CA SER A 120 9.54 -25.53 -5.37
C SER A 120 10.56 -26.57 -5.82
N GLU A 121 10.15 -27.84 -5.88
CA GLU A 121 10.98 -28.96 -6.34
C GLU A 121 11.04 -29.06 -7.88
N GLY A 122 10.34 -28.20 -8.63
CA GLY A 122 10.30 -28.25 -10.09
C GLY A 122 9.42 -29.38 -10.66
N ASN A 123 8.64 -30.05 -9.82
CA ASN A 123 7.87 -31.25 -10.17
C ASN A 123 6.47 -30.96 -10.75
N LEU A 124 6.13 -29.69 -10.96
CA LEU A 124 4.79 -29.26 -11.40
C LEU A 124 4.29 -30.00 -12.65
N LYS A 125 5.13 -30.13 -13.68
CA LYS A 125 4.73 -30.79 -14.94
C LYS A 125 4.43 -32.28 -14.72
N GLN A 126 5.33 -32.98 -14.04
CA GLN A 126 5.17 -34.39 -13.72
C GLN A 126 3.91 -34.63 -12.90
N TYR A 127 3.66 -33.79 -11.89
CA TYR A 127 2.47 -33.89 -11.05
C TYR A 127 1.17 -33.68 -11.84
N ILE A 128 1.12 -32.67 -12.71
CA ILE A 128 -0.05 -32.38 -13.55
C ILE A 128 -0.33 -33.55 -14.51
N GLU A 129 0.72 -34.14 -15.10
CA GLU A 129 0.61 -35.28 -16.02
C GLU A 129 0.15 -36.56 -15.29
N GLN A 130 0.78 -36.89 -14.17
CA GLN A 130 0.45 -38.06 -13.34
C GLN A 130 -1.01 -38.01 -12.85
N ASN A 131 -1.48 -36.84 -12.43
CA ASN A 131 -2.83 -36.66 -11.90
C ASN A 131 -3.87 -36.25 -12.97
N LYS A 132 -3.49 -36.22 -14.25
CA LYS A 132 -4.36 -35.81 -15.37
C LYS A 132 -5.04 -34.44 -15.15
N LEU A 133 -4.35 -33.51 -14.50
CA LEU A 133 -4.89 -32.18 -14.13
C LEU A 133 -4.75 -31.13 -15.24
N GLN A 134 -4.26 -31.48 -16.42
CA GLN A 134 -3.88 -30.53 -17.48
C GLN A 134 -5.00 -29.58 -17.87
N GLU A 135 -6.19 -30.11 -18.14
CA GLU A 135 -7.35 -29.31 -18.55
C GLU A 135 -7.80 -28.36 -17.43
N LYS A 136 -8.00 -28.90 -16.23
CA LYS A 136 -8.44 -28.15 -15.05
C LYS A 136 -7.42 -27.09 -14.62
N PHE A 137 -6.12 -27.39 -14.71
CA PHE A 137 -5.06 -26.44 -14.43
C PHE A 137 -5.05 -25.29 -15.44
N MET A 138 -5.22 -25.60 -16.73
CA MET A 138 -5.29 -24.59 -17.79
C MET A 138 -6.56 -23.74 -17.71
N GLU A 139 -7.70 -24.32 -17.36
CA GLU A 139 -8.95 -23.60 -17.09
C GLU A 139 -8.80 -22.64 -15.91
N THR A 140 -8.36 -23.16 -14.76
CA THR A 140 -8.09 -22.39 -13.53
C THR A 140 -7.13 -21.22 -13.80
N ARG A 141 -6.11 -21.46 -14.64
CA ARG A 141 -5.17 -20.41 -15.07
C ARG A 141 -5.82 -19.34 -15.94
N ARG A 142 -6.74 -19.71 -16.85
CA ARG A 142 -7.49 -18.74 -17.67
C ARG A 142 -8.42 -17.88 -16.80
N GLU A 143 -9.07 -18.49 -15.81
CA GLU A 143 -9.92 -17.77 -14.84
C GLU A 143 -9.13 -16.73 -14.07
N LEU A 144 -7.97 -17.12 -13.50
CA LEU A 144 -7.10 -16.18 -12.80
C LEU A 144 -6.64 -15.04 -13.74
N ALA A 145 -6.30 -15.35 -14.99
CA ALA A 145 -5.90 -14.33 -15.97
C ALA A 145 -7.06 -13.38 -16.37
N GLN A 146 -8.31 -13.85 -16.40
CA GLN A 146 -9.49 -13.00 -16.60
C GLN A 146 -9.73 -12.12 -15.37
N TYR A 147 -9.64 -12.70 -14.17
CA TYR A 147 -9.78 -12.00 -12.91
C TYR A 147 -8.72 -10.90 -12.74
N MET A 148 -7.44 -11.22 -12.98
CA MET A 148 -6.34 -10.25 -12.96
C MET A 148 -6.50 -9.15 -14.01
N ARG A 149 -7.07 -9.44 -15.19
CA ARG A 149 -7.40 -8.42 -16.19
C ARG A 149 -8.49 -7.48 -15.69
N GLY A 150 -9.57 -8.01 -15.11
CA GLY A 150 -10.62 -7.21 -14.47
C GLY A 150 -10.09 -6.33 -13.33
N PHE A 151 -9.22 -6.88 -12.48
CA PHE A 151 -8.55 -6.14 -11.41
C PHE A 151 -7.64 -5.04 -11.98
N ARG A 152 -6.85 -5.33 -13.01
CA ARG A 152 -5.97 -4.34 -13.66
C ARG A 152 -6.76 -3.19 -14.27
N ASP A 153 -7.86 -3.49 -14.95
CA ASP A 153 -8.67 -2.46 -15.59
C ASP A 153 -9.43 -1.65 -14.51
N GLY A 154 -9.94 -2.31 -13.46
CA GLY A 154 -10.49 -1.65 -12.27
C GLY A 154 -9.48 -0.77 -11.52
N PHE A 155 -8.24 -1.22 -11.35
CA PHE A 155 -7.15 -0.50 -10.70
C PHE A 155 -6.60 0.62 -11.59
N LYS A 156 -6.41 0.40 -12.89
CA LYS A 156 -5.97 1.44 -13.84
C LYS A 156 -7.01 2.54 -13.95
N HIS A 157 -8.29 2.21 -14.01
CA HIS A 157 -9.35 3.21 -14.03
C HIS A 157 -9.56 3.85 -12.65
N GLY A 158 -9.49 3.09 -11.55
CA GLY A 158 -9.61 3.60 -10.17
C GLY A 158 -8.44 4.48 -9.75
N VAL A 159 -7.20 4.10 -10.09
CA VAL A 159 -5.98 4.87 -9.80
C VAL A 159 -5.79 6.02 -10.78
N LYS A 160 -6.10 5.88 -12.09
CA LYS A 160 -6.12 7.06 -12.98
C LYS A 160 -7.23 8.03 -12.60
N HIS A 161 -8.40 7.57 -12.14
CA HIS A 161 -9.42 8.48 -11.59
C HIS A 161 -9.00 9.09 -10.25
N ALA A 162 -8.39 8.34 -9.34
CA ALA A 162 -7.92 8.86 -8.06
C ALA A 162 -6.73 9.81 -8.22
N GLN A 163 -5.76 9.51 -9.10
CA GLN A 163 -4.61 10.37 -9.39
C GLN A 163 -5.00 11.60 -10.22
N LYS A 164 -5.93 11.50 -11.19
CA LYS A 164 -6.43 12.68 -11.93
C LYS A 164 -7.43 13.52 -11.14
N LYS A 165 -8.14 12.98 -10.15
CA LYS A 165 -9.08 13.74 -9.28
C LYS A 165 -8.51 14.16 -7.92
N ALA A 166 -7.34 13.67 -7.52
CA ALA A 166 -6.60 14.15 -6.35
C ALA A 166 -5.23 14.82 -6.64
N PRO A 167 -5.03 15.59 -7.74
CA PRO A 167 -3.81 16.39 -7.91
C PRO A 167 -3.64 17.47 -6.83
N GLY A 168 -4.68 17.73 -6.02
CA GLY A 168 -4.60 18.65 -4.88
C GLY A 168 -4.25 18.02 -3.52
N ILE A 169 -4.42 16.72 -3.31
CA ILE A 169 -4.19 16.14 -1.96
C ILE A 169 -2.70 15.91 -1.72
N LYS A 170 -1.96 15.39 -2.72
CA LYS A 170 -0.49 15.28 -2.62
C LYS A 170 0.19 16.65 -2.49
N GLY A 171 -0.31 17.69 -3.15
CA GLY A 171 0.22 19.05 -3.01
C GLY A 171 -0.12 19.71 -1.67
N ARG A 172 -1.27 19.39 -1.07
CA ARG A 172 -1.72 20.00 0.20
C ARG A 172 -1.13 19.34 1.44
N VAL A 173 -1.13 18.01 1.52
CA VAL A 173 -0.39 17.28 2.57
C VAL A 173 1.08 17.70 2.58
N TRP A 174 1.61 18.05 1.40
CA TRP A 174 2.95 18.60 1.22
C TRP A 174 3.11 20.05 1.68
N ASN A 175 2.09 20.90 1.52
CA ASN A 175 2.08 22.26 2.04
C ASN A 175 1.96 22.28 3.58
N ASP A 176 1.16 21.38 4.15
CA ASP A 176 1.03 21.23 5.61
C ASP A 176 2.35 20.71 6.19
N PHE A 177 2.96 19.71 5.55
CA PHE A 177 4.32 19.25 5.85
C PHE A 177 5.36 20.37 5.81
N THR A 178 5.33 21.19 4.75
CA THR A 178 6.26 22.31 4.60
C THR A 178 6.00 23.39 5.65
N SER A 179 4.75 23.55 6.11
CA SER A 179 4.37 24.49 7.17
C SER A 179 4.82 24.01 8.55
N VAL A 180 4.75 22.71 8.85
CA VAL A 180 5.34 22.13 10.07
C VAL A 180 6.85 22.36 10.09
N LEU A 181 7.54 22.08 8.98
CA LEU A 181 8.97 22.35 8.85
C LEU A 181 9.31 23.83 8.99
N ALA A 182 8.51 24.70 8.37
CA ALA A 182 8.65 26.15 8.42
C ALA A 182 8.56 26.67 9.85
N ASN A 183 7.49 26.28 10.56
CA ASN A 183 7.26 26.68 11.94
C ASN A 183 8.34 26.16 12.87
N TRP A 184 8.73 24.88 12.72
CA TRP A 184 9.80 24.31 13.53
C TRP A 184 11.14 25.01 13.26
N ALA A 185 11.49 25.27 12.01
CA ALA A 185 12.78 25.87 11.65
C ALA A 185 12.84 27.39 11.82
N GLY A 186 11.69 28.06 11.98
CA GLY A 186 11.61 29.52 11.90
C GLY A 186 11.89 30.06 10.50
N ILE A 187 11.67 29.25 9.45
CA ILE A 187 11.92 29.61 8.06
C ILE A 187 10.58 29.77 7.34
N PRO A 188 10.36 30.83 6.54
CA PRO A 188 9.09 30.98 5.82
C PRO A 188 8.77 29.78 4.91
N THR A 189 7.51 29.32 4.93
CA THR A 189 7.03 28.20 4.09
C THR A 189 7.33 28.41 2.60
N GLN A 190 7.23 29.66 2.11
CA GLN A 190 7.54 30.01 0.72
C GLN A 190 9.03 29.79 0.39
N THR A 191 9.93 30.10 1.32
CA THR A 191 11.37 29.89 1.15
C THR A 191 11.68 28.40 1.04
N ILE A 192 11.10 27.56 1.90
CA ILE A 192 11.29 26.10 1.83
C ILE A 192 10.70 25.56 0.51
N ALA A 193 9.51 25.99 0.12
CA ALA A 193 8.86 25.55 -1.11
C ALA A 193 9.66 25.93 -2.38
N SER A 194 10.22 27.14 -2.43
CA SER A 194 11.12 27.56 -3.53
C SER A 194 12.37 26.67 -3.59
N ILE A 195 13.02 26.42 -2.45
CA ILE A 195 14.22 25.57 -2.41
C ILE A 195 13.93 24.13 -2.81
N GLN A 196 12.79 23.58 -2.39
CA GLN A 196 12.37 22.26 -2.85
C GLN A 196 12.26 22.20 -4.38
N LYS A 197 11.69 23.23 -5.00
CA LYS A 197 11.53 23.31 -6.46
C LYS A 197 12.87 23.49 -7.15
N ASP A 198 13.68 24.43 -6.68
CA ASP A 198 14.95 24.81 -7.29
C ASP A 198 15.96 23.66 -7.27
N TYR A 199 15.97 22.87 -6.19
CA TYR A 199 16.87 21.72 -6.02
C TYR A 199 16.20 20.36 -6.29
N ASN A 200 14.94 20.35 -6.73
CA ASN A 200 14.13 19.13 -6.94
C ASN A 200 14.20 18.15 -5.75
N LEU A 201 14.04 18.68 -4.53
CA LEU A 201 14.18 17.90 -3.31
C LEU A 201 12.95 17.02 -3.10
N ASN A 202 13.20 15.76 -2.77
CA ASN A 202 12.17 14.87 -2.23
C ASN A 202 11.98 15.12 -0.73
N PRO A 203 10.95 14.53 -0.10
CA PRO A 203 10.63 14.82 1.29
C PRO A 203 11.74 14.61 2.31
N ALA A 204 12.48 13.51 2.17
CA ALA A 204 13.58 13.19 3.07
C ALA A 204 14.74 14.19 2.92
N ARG A 205 15.02 14.62 1.69
CA ARG A 205 16.06 15.60 1.41
C ARG A 205 15.67 17.01 1.88
N THR A 206 14.38 17.37 1.77
CA THR A 206 13.86 18.62 2.34
C THR A 206 14.05 18.66 3.85
N ILE A 207 13.66 17.60 4.58
CA ILE A 207 13.88 17.53 6.03
C ILE A 207 15.35 17.70 6.35
N ASN A 208 16.22 16.96 5.67
CA ASN A 208 17.65 17.05 5.93
C ASN A 208 18.21 18.46 5.66
N ALA A 209 17.74 19.14 4.62
CA ALA A 209 18.18 20.50 4.31
C ALA A 209 17.68 21.51 5.36
N VAL A 210 16.42 21.41 5.78
CA VAL A 210 15.84 22.30 6.80
C VAL A 210 16.45 22.06 8.18
N VAL A 211 16.65 20.79 8.57
CA VAL A 211 17.32 20.43 9.83
C VAL A 211 18.77 20.90 9.83
N LEU A 212 19.49 20.74 8.71
CA LEU A 212 20.86 21.23 8.59
C LEU A 212 20.92 22.75 8.67
N ALA A 213 20.00 23.46 8.01
CA ALA A 213 19.93 24.91 8.06
C ALA A 213 19.74 25.42 9.49
N LYS A 214 18.82 24.80 10.26
CA LYS A 214 18.55 25.17 11.65
C LYS A 214 19.71 24.82 12.58
N VAL A 215 20.17 23.57 12.56
CA VAL A 215 21.18 23.06 13.51
C VAL A 215 22.57 23.62 13.19
N GLY A 216 22.91 23.72 11.91
CA GLY A 216 24.17 24.30 11.45
C GLY A 216 24.17 25.83 11.45
N ASN A 217 23.01 26.47 11.67
CA ASN A 217 22.81 27.91 11.53
C ASN A 217 23.38 28.44 10.20
N ILE A 218 23.09 27.72 9.12
CA ILE A 218 23.53 28.06 7.76
C ILE A 218 22.32 28.29 6.85
N ASP A 219 22.56 29.01 5.77
CA ASP A 219 21.52 29.30 4.78
C ASP A 219 20.89 28.00 4.19
N LEU A 220 19.59 28.07 3.90
CA LEU A 220 18.83 26.91 3.43
C LEU A 220 19.26 26.46 2.02
N GLN A 221 19.72 27.38 1.16
CA GLN A 221 20.25 27.03 -0.16
C GLN A 221 21.56 26.26 -0.03
N VAL A 222 22.45 26.72 0.85
CA VAL A 222 23.72 26.02 1.17
C VAL A 222 23.42 24.62 1.70
N SER A 223 22.47 24.52 2.62
CA SER A 223 22.02 23.23 3.16
C SER A 223 21.47 22.29 2.09
N ALA A 224 20.62 22.80 1.20
CA ALA A 224 20.06 22.02 0.09
C ALA A 224 21.15 21.52 -0.88
N SER A 225 22.13 22.36 -1.19
CA SER A 225 23.29 22.00 -2.02
C SER A 225 24.11 20.87 -1.38
N ILE A 226 24.39 20.94 -0.07
CA ILE A 226 25.10 19.88 0.68
C ILE A 226 24.35 18.54 0.60
N VAL A 227 23.02 18.58 0.76
CA VAL A 227 22.17 17.38 0.73
C VAL A 227 22.08 16.75 -0.65
N VAL A 228 21.99 17.57 -1.71
CA VAL A 228 21.89 17.09 -3.10
C VAL A 228 23.19 16.45 -3.57
N ASN A 229 24.33 17.07 -3.23
CA ASN A 229 25.65 16.62 -3.63
C ASN A 229 26.18 15.41 -2.84
N GLY A 230 25.38 14.85 -1.91
CA GLY A 230 25.74 13.65 -1.16
C GLY A 230 26.75 13.85 -0.03
N ASN A 231 27.13 15.10 0.27
CA ASN A 231 28.18 15.44 1.23
C ASN A 231 27.68 15.65 2.67
N LEU A 232 26.38 15.42 2.93
CA LEU A 232 25.76 15.69 4.23
C LEU A 232 26.52 15.04 5.40
N ARG A 233 26.88 13.75 5.30
CA ARG A 233 27.55 13.05 6.39
C ARG A 233 28.93 13.65 6.68
N SER A 234 29.75 13.81 5.64
CA SER A 234 31.09 14.40 5.77
C SER A 234 31.02 15.82 6.34
N TYR A 235 30.02 16.61 5.92
CA TYR A 235 29.81 17.95 6.47
C TYR A 235 29.44 17.92 7.96
N LEU A 236 28.49 17.07 8.36
CA LEU A 236 28.08 16.92 9.76
C LEU A 236 29.24 16.48 10.65
N ASP A 237 30.04 15.52 10.19
CA ASP A 237 31.20 15.02 10.92
C ASP A 237 32.30 16.09 11.03
N GLN A 238 32.55 16.86 9.96
CA GLN A 238 33.52 17.98 9.97
C GLN A 238 33.10 19.12 10.91
N GLN A 239 31.80 19.40 11.02
CA GLN A 239 31.28 20.49 11.85
C GLN A 239 30.92 20.04 13.28
N GLY A 240 31.07 18.74 13.61
CA GLY A 240 30.68 18.20 14.91
C GLY A 240 29.17 18.27 15.18
N LEU A 241 28.34 18.25 14.12
CA LEU A 241 26.89 18.45 14.21
C LEU A 241 26.07 17.15 14.18
N THR A 242 26.72 15.99 14.09
CA THR A 242 26.05 14.71 13.85
C THR A 242 24.98 14.37 14.88
N GLU A 243 25.25 14.56 16.17
CA GLU A 243 24.29 14.27 17.25
C GLU A 243 23.13 15.27 17.25
N ALA A 244 23.43 16.58 17.19
CA ALA A 244 22.42 17.63 17.15
C ALA A 244 21.48 17.48 15.94
N PHE A 245 22.04 17.11 14.77
CA PHE A 245 21.28 16.84 13.56
C PHE A 245 20.36 15.63 13.71
N GLN A 246 20.83 14.54 14.32
CA GLN A 246 20.02 13.34 14.54
C GLN A 246 18.85 13.62 15.49
N THR A 247 19.11 14.31 16.61
CA THR A 247 18.08 14.70 17.59
C THR A 247 17.02 15.61 16.96
N ALA A 248 17.45 16.66 16.27
CA ALA A 248 16.54 17.58 15.59
C ALA A 248 15.71 16.88 14.49
N ARG A 249 16.30 15.91 13.79
CA ARG A 249 15.58 15.11 12.79
C ARG A 249 14.54 14.19 13.45
N GLN A 250 14.81 13.63 14.62
CA GLN A 250 13.83 12.82 15.37
C GLN A 250 12.65 13.69 15.84
N GLU A 251 12.92 14.88 16.36
CA GLU A 251 11.89 15.85 16.76
C GLU A 251 10.97 16.23 15.60
N VAL A 252 11.54 16.57 14.44
CA VAL A 252 10.75 16.87 13.23
C VAL A 252 9.90 15.67 12.80
N MET A 253 10.46 14.46 12.83
CA MET A 253 9.70 13.26 12.48
C MET A 253 8.57 12.98 13.48
N GLN A 254 8.72 13.36 14.75
CA GLN A 254 7.65 13.27 15.74
C GLN A 254 6.55 14.29 15.45
N LEU A 255 6.88 15.56 15.25
CA LEU A 255 5.91 16.61 14.92
C LEU A 255 5.12 16.28 13.65
N LEU A 256 5.78 15.71 12.64
CA LEU A 256 5.11 15.27 11.41
C LEU A 256 4.16 14.09 11.64
N ARG A 257 4.46 13.20 12.58
CA ARG A 257 3.54 12.10 12.95
C ARG A 257 2.31 12.64 13.68
N GLU A 258 2.52 13.56 14.60
CA GLU A 258 1.43 14.22 15.34
C GLU A 258 0.51 14.99 14.38
N GLU A 259 1.08 15.76 13.44
CA GLU A 259 0.27 16.50 12.47
C GLU A 259 -0.45 15.56 11.49
N ALA A 260 0.19 14.49 11.04
CA ALA A 260 -0.46 13.49 10.19
C ALA A 260 -1.64 12.81 10.90
N GLN A 261 -1.50 12.55 12.20
CA GLN A 261 -2.58 12.00 13.03
C GLN A 261 -3.72 13.01 13.20
N ASN A 262 -3.42 14.27 13.50
CA ASN A 262 -4.42 15.35 13.60
C ASN A 262 -5.19 15.54 12.28
N LEU A 263 -4.48 15.51 11.14
CA LEU A 263 -5.11 15.61 9.82
C LEU A 263 -5.99 14.40 9.51
N LYS A 264 -5.58 13.20 9.93
CA LYS A 264 -6.39 11.99 9.81
C LYS A 264 -7.69 12.11 10.60
N GLU A 265 -7.62 12.51 11.86
CA GLU A 265 -8.80 12.66 12.74
C GLU A 265 -9.78 13.71 12.18
N LYS A 266 -9.28 14.88 11.75
CA LYS A 266 -10.11 15.91 11.09
C LYS A 266 -10.75 15.39 9.79
N ALA A 267 -10.03 14.58 9.02
CA ALA A 267 -10.55 14.01 7.78
C ALA A 267 -11.64 12.96 8.07
N GLU A 268 -11.45 12.10 9.06
CA GLU A 268 -12.42 11.08 9.47
C GLU A 268 -13.69 11.71 10.05
N ASP A 269 -13.57 12.79 10.83
CA ASP A 269 -14.71 13.55 11.32
C ASP A 269 -15.54 14.17 10.19
N LYS A 270 -14.88 14.86 9.24
CA LYS A 270 -15.53 15.42 8.04
C LYS A 270 -16.19 14.34 7.18
N VAL A 271 -15.55 13.18 7.03
CA VAL A 271 -16.12 12.04 6.28
C VAL A 271 -17.37 11.53 6.99
N SER A 272 -17.33 11.38 8.31
CA SER A 272 -18.47 10.94 9.12
C SER A 272 -19.64 11.91 9.00
N GLU A 273 -19.37 13.22 9.03
CA GLU A 273 -20.36 14.27 8.84
C GLU A 273 -21.04 14.18 7.46
N VAL A 274 -20.25 14.09 6.37
CA VAL A 274 -20.79 13.96 5.02
C VAL A 274 -21.66 12.71 4.87
N LEU A 275 -21.19 11.58 5.39
CA LEU A 275 -21.92 10.31 5.35
C LEU A 275 -23.23 10.39 6.16
N ALA A 276 -23.20 11.01 7.33
CA ALA A 276 -24.39 11.20 8.17
C ALA A 276 -25.40 12.11 7.49
N GLN A 277 -24.97 13.25 6.93
CA GLN A 277 -25.83 14.17 6.20
C GLN A 277 -26.46 13.53 4.96
N TRP A 278 -25.68 12.77 4.19
CA TRP A 278 -26.18 12.13 2.96
C TRP A 278 -27.12 10.96 3.24
N SER A 279 -26.81 10.13 4.25
CA SER A 279 -27.60 8.93 4.54
C SER A 279 -28.75 9.16 5.53
N GLY A 280 -28.62 10.16 6.42
CA GLY A 280 -29.50 10.34 7.57
C GLY A 280 -29.22 9.38 8.73
N PHE A 281 -28.14 8.58 8.66
CA PHE A 281 -27.71 7.75 9.78
C PHE A 281 -26.95 8.55 10.83
N ASP A 282 -26.88 8.00 12.03
CA ASP A 282 -26.18 8.58 13.16
C ASP A 282 -24.67 8.74 12.89
N LYS A 283 -24.14 9.94 13.15
CA LYS A 283 -22.74 10.29 12.88
C LYS A 283 -21.79 9.47 13.74
N ASP A 284 -22.11 9.22 15.00
CA ASP A 284 -21.23 8.52 15.94
C ASP A 284 -21.11 7.04 15.56
N LYS A 285 -22.21 6.43 15.11
CA LYS A 285 -22.17 5.08 14.54
C LYS A 285 -21.29 5.01 13.29
N ILE A 286 -21.34 6.01 12.41
CA ILE A 286 -20.49 6.05 11.21
C ILE A 286 -19.01 6.26 11.59
N ALA A 287 -18.73 7.18 12.52
CA ALA A 287 -17.37 7.42 13.00
C ALA A 287 -16.75 6.15 13.56
N LYS A 288 -17.52 5.38 14.34
CA LYS A 288 -17.09 4.07 14.85
C LYS A 288 -16.77 3.07 13.73
N LEU A 289 -17.55 3.03 12.64
CA LEU A 289 -17.23 2.17 11.49
C LEU A 289 -15.93 2.57 10.79
N ILE A 290 -15.60 3.87 10.76
CA ILE A 290 -14.35 4.36 10.19
C ILE A 290 -13.17 3.96 11.08
N GLU A 291 -13.31 4.14 12.40
CA GLU A 291 -12.30 3.80 13.40
C GLU A 291 -12.03 2.29 13.44
N GLU A 292 -13.07 1.45 13.48
CA GLU A 292 -12.94 -0.01 13.55
C GLU A 292 -12.35 -0.62 12.25
N LYS A 293 -12.56 0.04 11.10
CA LYS A 293 -12.18 -0.47 9.78
C LYS A 293 -11.44 0.58 8.97
N ASN A 294 -12.15 1.34 8.15
CA ASN A 294 -11.63 2.43 7.33
C ASN A 294 -12.78 3.17 6.60
N VAL A 295 -12.46 4.33 6.02
CA VAL A 295 -13.38 5.14 5.21
C VAL A 295 -14.07 4.36 4.08
N GLY A 296 -13.33 3.53 3.34
CA GLY A 296 -13.89 2.80 2.19
C GLY A 296 -14.94 1.76 2.58
N TYR A 297 -14.73 1.10 3.72
CA TYR A 297 -15.69 0.21 4.35
C TYR A 297 -16.92 0.98 4.83
N ALA A 298 -16.75 2.06 5.59
CA ALA A 298 -17.86 2.87 6.09
C ALA A 298 -18.73 3.44 4.96
N VAL A 299 -18.13 3.96 3.88
CA VAL A 299 -18.85 4.41 2.68
C VAL A 299 -19.68 3.27 2.08
N THR A 300 -19.12 2.06 2.00
CA THR A 300 -19.80 0.90 1.40
C THR A 300 -21.01 0.48 2.24
N VAL A 301 -20.86 0.43 3.57
CA VAL A 301 -21.95 0.11 4.51
C VAL A 301 -23.04 1.18 4.47
N VAL A 302 -22.68 2.46 4.57
CA VAL A 302 -23.63 3.58 4.58
C VAL A 302 -24.41 3.67 3.27
N VAL A 303 -23.73 3.52 2.12
CA VAL A 303 -24.39 3.53 0.81
C VAL A 303 -25.34 2.34 0.66
N LEU A 304 -24.94 1.15 1.11
CA LEU A 304 -25.82 -0.01 1.07
C LEU A 304 -27.08 0.23 1.91
N GLY A 305 -26.90 0.65 3.17
CA GLY A 305 -28.00 0.94 4.09
C GLY A 305 -29.01 1.90 3.48
N LYS A 306 -28.53 3.04 2.96
CA LYS A 306 -29.39 4.07 2.37
C LYS A 306 -30.11 3.60 1.10
N VAL A 307 -29.40 2.94 0.18
CA VAL A 307 -29.95 2.55 -1.13
C VAL A 307 -30.89 1.35 -1.02
N ALA A 308 -30.59 0.40 -0.13
CA ALA A 308 -31.43 -0.76 0.13
C ALA A 308 -32.59 -0.45 1.09
N GLY A 309 -32.57 0.70 1.78
CA GLY A 309 -33.59 1.07 2.77
C GLY A 309 -33.52 0.22 4.04
N ILE A 310 -32.33 -0.25 4.39
CA ILE A 310 -32.07 -1.11 5.56
C ILE A 310 -31.30 -0.36 6.63
N SER A 311 -31.29 -0.89 7.85
CA SER A 311 -30.53 -0.29 8.95
C SER A 311 -29.03 -0.35 8.70
N LEU A 312 -28.29 0.53 9.37
CA LEU A 312 -26.82 0.56 9.29
C LEU A 312 -26.22 -0.77 9.79
N ASP A 313 -26.82 -1.39 10.81
CA ASP A 313 -26.35 -2.63 11.42
C ASP A 313 -26.58 -3.84 10.49
N GLU A 314 -27.72 -3.90 9.78
CA GLU A 314 -27.97 -4.93 8.75
C GLU A 314 -27.03 -4.76 7.55
N ALA A 315 -26.82 -3.53 7.09
CA ALA A 315 -25.88 -3.24 6.01
C ALA A 315 -24.45 -3.65 6.41
N LYS A 316 -24.05 -3.40 7.66
CA LYS A 316 -22.77 -3.82 8.23
C LYS A 316 -22.63 -5.35 8.18
N GLN A 317 -23.64 -6.08 8.65
CA GLN A 317 -23.64 -7.55 8.65
C GLN A 317 -23.47 -8.12 7.23
N ILE A 318 -24.17 -7.58 6.24
CA ILE A 318 -24.09 -8.04 4.84
C ILE A 318 -22.67 -7.85 4.27
N VAL A 319 -22.02 -6.73 4.60
CA VAL A 319 -20.65 -6.45 4.16
C VAL A 319 -19.65 -7.35 4.89
N ASP A 320 -19.80 -7.54 6.20
CA ASP A 320 -18.94 -8.41 7.01
C ASP A 320 -19.02 -9.88 6.59
N ASP A 321 -20.22 -10.34 6.19
CA ASP A 321 -20.45 -11.70 5.66
C ASP A 321 -19.87 -11.92 4.25
N GLY A 322 -19.32 -10.89 3.60
CA GLY A 322 -18.84 -10.96 2.21
C GLY A 322 -19.96 -11.10 1.17
N LYS A 323 -21.22 -10.87 1.55
CA LYS A 323 -22.41 -11.08 0.71
C LYS A 323 -22.84 -9.86 -0.09
N LEU A 324 -22.09 -8.75 -0.03
CA LEU A 324 -22.43 -7.49 -0.70
C LEU A 324 -22.84 -7.66 -2.18
N MET A 325 -22.05 -8.39 -2.96
CA MET A 325 -22.32 -8.54 -4.40
C MET A 325 -23.52 -9.43 -4.67
N THR A 326 -23.72 -10.48 -3.87
CA THR A 326 -24.89 -11.36 -3.94
C THR A 326 -26.16 -10.56 -3.63
N TYR A 327 -26.16 -9.83 -2.52
CA TYR A 327 -27.28 -9.01 -2.07
C TYR A 327 -27.65 -7.92 -3.09
N ILE A 328 -26.65 -7.21 -3.65
CA ILE A 328 -26.87 -6.18 -4.67
C ILE A 328 -27.54 -6.77 -5.93
N ARG A 329 -27.15 -7.99 -6.34
CA ARG A 329 -27.71 -8.66 -7.52
C ARG A 329 -29.14 -9.10 -7.27
N GLU A 330 -29.40 -9.78 -6.15
CA GLU A 330 -30.73 -10.29 -5.79
C GLU A 330 -31.76 -9.15 -5.68
N ASN A 331 -31.33 -7.98 -5.22
CA ASN A 331 -32.21 -6.82 -5.04
C ASN A 331 -32.15 -5.82 -6.21
N ASN A 332 -31.48 -6.15 -7.32
CA ASN A 332 -31.34 -5.28 -8.51
C ASN A 332 -30.81 -3.85 -8.18
N LEU A 333 -29.93 -3.73 -7.18
CA LEU A 333 -29.45 -2.45 -6.67
C LEU A 333 -28.19 -1.93 -7.38
N PHE A 334 -27.61 -2.69 -8.32
CA PHE A 334 -26.28 -2.44 -8.85
C PHE A 334 -26.07 -1.00 -9.37
N VAL A 335 -27.00 -0.52 -10.20
CA VAL A 335 -26.91 0.83 -10.79
C VAL A 335 -27.04 1.91 -9.71
N LYS A 336 -28.05 1.80 -8.84
CA LYS A 336 -28.30 2.75 -7.75
C LYS A 336 -27.14 2.80 -6.77
N PHE A 337 -26.64 1.64 -6.35
CA PHE A 337 -25.51 1.50 -5.43
C PHE A 337 -24.25 2.14 -6.01
N ARG A 338 -23.94 1.87 -7.28
CA ARG A 338 -22.79 2.47 -7.97
C ARG A 338 -22.92 3.99 -8.07
N GLN A 339 -24.08 4.51 -8.45
CA GLN A 339 -24.34 5.95 -8.57
C GLN A 339 -24.17 6.65 -7.22
N ALA A 340 -24.83 6.12 -6.18
CA ALA A 340 -24.74 6.63 -4.81
C ALA A 340 -23.29 6.61 -4.28
N LYS A 341 -22.56 5.51 -4.49
CA LYS A 341 -21.15 5.42 -4.09
C LYS A 341 -20.28 6.47 -4.78
N MET A 342 -20.47 6.70 -6.08
CA MET A 342 -19.73 7.75 -6.80
C MET A 342 -20.09 9.15 -6.31
N GLU A 343 -21.36 9.40 -6.00
CA GLU A 343 -21.83 10.67 -5.47
C GLU A 343 -21.25 10.95 -4.08
N VAL A 344 -21.33 10.01 -3.16
CA VAL A 344 -20.76 10.12 -1.80
C VAL A 344 -19.26 10.37 -1.87
N MET A 345 -18.52 9.62 -2.70
CA MET A 345 -17.09 9.85 -2.87
C MET A 345 -16.78 11.23 -3.46
N ARG A 346 -17.67 11.79 -4.29
CA ARG A 346 -17.56 13.18 -4.78
C ARG A 346 -17.75 14.19 -3.64
N LEU A 347 -18.75 13.99 -2.78
CA LEU A 347 -19.04 14.87 -1.63
C LEU A 347 -17.90 14.84 -0.62
N ILE A 348 -17.42 13.64 -0.25
CA ILE A 348 -16.24 13.48 0.62
C ILE A 348 -15.04 14.20 0.01
N SER A 349 -14.79 14.00 -1.28
CA SER A 349 -13.69 14.70 -1.96
C SER A 349 -13.85 16.22 -1.98
N GLN A 350 -15.07 16.77 -1.90
CA GLN A 350 -15.31 18.20 -1.78
C GLN A 350 -15.08 18.70 -0.35
N ALA A 351 -15.55 17.96 0.65
CA ALA A 351 -15.39 18.30 2.07
C ALA A 351 -13.93 18.24 2.54
N LEU A 352 -13.13 17.34 1.96
CA LEU A 352 -11.69 17.22 2.24
C LEU A 352 -10.80 18.16 1.40
N ARG A 353 -11.39 19.10 0.63
CA ARG A 353 -10.61 20.09 -0.12
C ARG A 353 -10.08 21.25 0.73
N PRO A 354 -10.88 21.92 1.57
CA PRO A 354 -10.36 22.82 2.57
C PRO A 354 -9.56 22.01 3.58
#